data_AF-A0A8S2AZH8-F1
#
_entry.id   AF-A0A8S2AZH8-F1
#
_cell.length_a   1.000
_cell.length_b   1.000
_cell.length_c   1.000
_cell.angle_alpha   90.00
_cell.angle_beta   90.00
_cell.angle_gamma   90.00
#
_symmetry.space_group_name_H-M   'P 1'
#
loop_
_entity.id
_entity.type
_entity.pdbx_description
1 polymer ?
#
loop_
_entity_poly.entity_id
_entity_poly.type
_entity_poly.pdbx_seq_one_letter_code
_entity_poly.pdbx_strand_id
1 'polypeptide(L)'
;MDKSRNLYDLQELLDTTIIANSGNLKGFEKYVDVALRCVEPEGVDRPTMSEVVQEIESVLRLVGLNPNADSATYEEASGDPYGRDSFEYTGIFPAPKP
;
A
#
# COMPACT_ATOMS: atom_id res chain seq x y z
N MET A 1 14.96 -15.34 -0.11
CA MET A 1 15.41 -14.15 -0.85
C MET A 1 16.78 -13.76 -0.33
N ASP A 2 17.71 -13.48 -1.23
CA ASP A 2 19.05 -13.03 -0.87
C ASP A 2 19.19 -11.55 -1.24
N LYS A 3 19.14 -10.67 -0.23
CA LYS A 3 19.22 -9.22 -0.44
C LYS A 3 20.58 -8.74 -0.95
N SER A 4 21.61 -9.58 -0.94
CA SER A 4 22.93 -9.25 -1.47
C SER A 4 23.03 -9.44 -2.99
N ARG A 5 22.09 -10.17 -3.59
CA ARG A 5 22.04 -10.46 -5.03
C ARG A 5 21.18 -9.44 -5.77
N ASN A 6 21.48 -9.27 -7.05
CA ASN A 6 20.69 -8.40 -7.93
C ASN A 6 19.22 -8.84 -7.96
N LEU A 7 18.29 -7.88 -7.86
CA LEU A 7 16.85 -8.11 -7.80
C LEU A 7 16.44 -9.09 -6.68
N TYR A 8 17.25 -9.23 -5.64
CA TYR A 8 17.04 -10.12 -4.50
C TYR A 8 16.81 -11.60 -4.85
N ASP A 9 17.36 -12.03 -5.99
CA ASP A 9 17.18 -13.38 -6.54
C ASP A 9 15.71 -13.70 -6.90
N LEU A 10 14.92 -12.66 -7.22
CA LEU A 10 13.48 -12.80 -7.54
C LEU A 10 13.19 -13.06 -9.02
N GLN A 11 14.22 -13.35 -9.81
CA GLN A 11 14.10 -13.47 -11.26
C GLN A 11 13.08 -14.53 -11.69
N GLU A 12 12.90 -15.60 -10.91
CA GLU A 12 11.89 -16.63 -11.21
C GLU A 12 10.46 -16.25 -10.83
N LEU A 13 10.31 -15.25 -9.96
CA LEU A 13 9.00 -14.75 -9.49
C LEU A 13 8.53 -13.53 -10.29
N LEU A 14 9.46 -12.79 -10.88
CA LEU A 14 9.16 -11.58 -11.63
C LEU A 14 8.47 -11.89 -12.95
N ASP A 15 7.54 -11.02 -13.33
CA ASP A 15 6.91 -11.08 -14.64
C ASP A 15 7.98 -10.97 -15.75
N THR A 16 7.87 -11.78 -16.79
CA THR A 16 8.81 -11.82 -17.91
C THR A 16 9.03 -10.45 -18.56
N THR A 17 8.00 -9.60 -18.59
CA THR A 17 8.10 -8.22 -19.10
C THR A 17 8.98 -7.33 -18.23
N ILE A 18 8.97 -7.55 -16.91
CA ILE A 18 9.81 -6.84 -15.94
C ILE A 18 11.27 -7.33 -16.07
N ILE A 19 11.48 -8.63 -16.23
CA ILE A 19 12.81 -9.24 -16.43
C ILE A 19 13.46 -8.72 -17.72
N ALA A 20 12.69 -8.59 -18.81
CA ALA A 20 13.18 -8.03 -20.07
C ALA A 20 13.70 -6.59 -19.91
N ASN A 21 13.19 -5.85 -18.93
CA ASN A 21 13.61 -4.51 -18.56
C ASN A 21 14.55 -4.45 -17.33
N SER A 22 15.05 -5.58 -16.85
CA SER A 22 15.81 -5.72 -15.59
C SER A 22 16.99 -4.76 -15.43
N GLY A 23 17.65 -4.37 -16.53
CA GLY A 23 18.76 -3.39 -16.52
C GLY A 23 18.36 -1.96 -16.15
N ASN A 24 17.07 -1.63 -16.07
CA ASN A 24 16.56 -0.27 -15.81
C ASN A 24 15.60 -0.20 -14.60
N LEU A 25 15.57 -1.22 -13.74
CA LEU A 25 14.70 -1.27 -12.57
C LEU A 25 15.27 -0.47 -11.40
N LYS A 26 15.55 0.82 -11.63
CA LYS A 26 15.96 1.74 -10.56
C LYS A 26 14.89 1.75 -9.47
N GLY A 27 15.29 1.63 -8.21
CA GLY A 27 14.38 1.66 -7.08
C GLY A 27 13.61 0.35 -6.79
N PHE A 28 13.81 -0.71 -7.59
CA PHE A 28 13.15 -2.00 -7.37
C PHE A 28 13.47 -2.61 -6.01
N GLU A 29 14.74 -2.61 -5.61
CA GLU A 29 15.17 -3.14 -4.30
C GLU A 29 14.45 -2.43 -3.15
N LYS A 30 14.35 -1.10 -3.22
CA LYS A 30 13.60 -0.30 -2.24
C LYS A 30 12.10 -0.62 -2.24
N TYR A 31 11.52 -0.83 -3.41
CA TYR A 31 10.11 -1.23 -3.52
C TYR A 31 9.89 -2.60 -2.85
N VAL A 32 10.78 -3.58 -3.10
CA VAL A 32 10.70 -4.90 -2.47
C VAL A 32 10.87 -4.80 -0.95
N ASP A 33 11.76 -3.95 -0.45
CA ASP A 33 11.91 -3.73 1.00
C ASP A 33 10.63 -3.21 1.67
N VAL A 34 9.87 -2.33 0.99
CA VAL A 34 8.55 -1.88 1.47
C VAL A 34 7.56 -3.04 1.45
N ALA A 35 7.51 -3.80 0.36
CA ALA A 35 6.61 -4.94 0.22
C ALA A 35 6.86 -6.02 1.28
N LEU A 36 8.13 -6.29 1.60
CA LEU A 36 8.52 -7.23 2.66
C LEU A 36 8.07 -6.73 4.04
N ARG A 37 8.25 -5.44 4.34
CA ARG A 37 7.76 -4.85 5.59
C ARG A 37 6.24 -4.94 5.75
N CYS A 38 5.49 -4.79 4.66
CA CYS A 38 4.02 -4.93 4.68
C CYS A 38 3.53 -6.31 5.09
N VAL A 39 4.36 -7.35 4.95
CA VAL A 39 4.00 -8.75 5.24
C VAL A 39 4.77 -9.33 6.43
N GLU A 40 5.39 -8.48 7.25
CA GLU A 40 6.05 -8.93 8.49
C GLU A 40 5.06 -9.70 9.39
N PRO A 41 5.54 -10.74 10.09
CA PRO A 41 4.67 -11.61 10.88
C PRO A 41 4.02 -10.82 12.02
N GLU A 42 4.76 -9.90 12.62
CA GLU A 42 4.28 -9.03 13.69
C GLU A 42 3.63 -7.78 13.11
N GLY A 43 2.39 -7.49 13.55
CA GLY A 43 1.64 -6.34 13.07
C GLY A 43 2.27 -4.99 13.43
N VAL A 44 3.13 -4.94 14.45
CA VAL A 44 3.83 -3.73 14.89
C VAL A 44 4.99 -3.35 13.96
N ASP A 45 5.53 -4.31 13.22
CA ASP A 45 6.60 -4.08 12.25
C ASP A 45 6.06 -3.70 10.86
N ARG A 46 4.75 -3.85 10.66
CA ARG A 46 4.09 -3.46 9.42
C ARG A 46 3.94 -1.94 9.37
N PRO A 47 4.31 -1.31 8.26
CA PRO A 47 4.13 0.12 8.09
C PRO A 47 2.65 0.48 8.03
N THR A 48 2.32 1.68 8.49
CA THR A 48 1.03 2.30 8.23
C THR A 48 0.86 2.59 6.75
N MET A 49 -0.38 2.66 6.27
CA MET A 49 -0.64 3.00 4.86
C MET A 49 -0.05 4.36 4.45
N SER A 50 0.04 5.33 5.37
CA SER A 50 0.70 6.62 5.11
C SER A 50 2.19 6.44 4.83
N GLU A 51 2.89 5.61 5.61
CA GLU A 51 4.31 5.33 5.40
C GLU A 51 4.53 4.57 4.10
N VAL A 52 3.65 3.62 3.75
CA VAL A 52 3.71 2.89 2.48
C VAL A 52 3.66 3.86 1.30
N VAL A 53 2.72 4.81 1.29
CA VAL A 53 2.60 5.80 0.22
C VAL A 53 3.85 6.68 0.13
N GLN A 54 4.34 7.20 1.25
CA GLN A 54 5.55 8.03 1.28
C GLN A 54 6.77 7.32 0.71
N GLU A 55 6.95 6.04 1.04
CA GLU A 55 8.06 5.24 0.56
C GLU A 55 7.93 4.95 -0.95
N ILE A 56 6.72 4.66 -1.45
CA ILE A 56 6.47 4.47 -2.90
C ILE A 56 6.75 5.78 -3.67
N GLU A 57 6.27 6.92 -3.18
CA GLU A 57 6.56 8.22 -3.79
C GLU A 57 8.06 8.56 -3.77
N SER A 58 8.76 8.15 -2.72
CA SER A 58 10.23 8.25 -2.62
C SER A 58 10.90 7.42 -3.71
N VAL A 59 10.46 6.16 -3.92
CA VAL A 59 10.95 5.30 -5.00
C VAL A 59 10.70 5.92 -6.36
N LEU A 60 9.49 6.41 -6.64
CA LEU A 60 9.16 7.06 -7.92
C LEU A 60 10.06 8.26 -8.22
N ARG A 61 10.29 9.12 -7.21
CA ARG A 61 11.22 10.25 -7.33
C ARG A 61 12.65 9.82 -7.64
N LEU A 62 13.12 8.71 -7.06
CA LEU A 62 14.46 8.17 -7.34
C LEU A 62 14.62 7.69 -8.78
N VAL A 63 13.53 7.25 -9.43
CA VAL A 63 13.53 6.86 -10.84
C VAL A 63 13.36 8.08 -11.77
N GLY A 64 13.17 9.27 -11.21
CA GLY A 64 12.92 10.51 -11.97
C GLY A 64 11.48 10.65 -12.45
N LEU A 65 10.55 9.89 -11.86
CA LEU A 65 9.13 10.01 -12.12
C LEU A 65 8.52 11.05 -11.17
N ASN A 66 7.52 11.80 -11.66
CA ASN A 66 6.75 12.71 -10.83
C ASN A 66 5.58 11.94 -10.18
N PRO A 67 5.62 11.67 -8.86
CA PRO A 67 4.53 10.96 -8.19
C PRO A 67 3.21 11.73 -8.19
N ASN A 68 3.25 13.05 -8.39
CA ASN A 68 2.07 13.92 -8.35
C ASN A 68 1.38 14.06 -9.72
N ALA A 69 1.81 13.30 -10.74
CA ALA A 69 1.25 13.38 -12.09
C ALA A 69 -0.16 12.76 -12.18
N ASP A 70 -0.46 11.74 -11.37
CA ASP A 70 -1.74 11.01 -11.37
C ASP A 70 -2.50 11.13 -10.04
N SER A 71 -2.17 12.13 -9.22
CA SER A 71 -2.87 12.37 -7.95
C SER A 71 -4.31 12.76 -8.24
N ALA A 72 -5.23 11.80 -8.13
CA ALA A 72 -6.64 12.09 -8.01
C ALA A 72 -6.85 12.85 -6.70
N THR A 73 -7.09 14.15 -6.78
CA THR A 73 -7.57 14.94 -5.65
C THR A 73 -8.86 14.28 -5.18
N TYR A 74 -8.88 13.78 -3.94
CA TYR A 74 -10.17 13.50 -3.31
C TYR A 74 -10.80 14.86 -3.07
N GLU A 75 -11.70 15.26 -3.97
CA GLU A 75 -12.64 16.31 -3.61
C GLU A 75 -13.44 15.74 -2.44
N GLU A 76 -13.19 16.28 -1.25
CA GLU A 76 -13.98 16.01 -0.06
C GLU A 76 -15.39 16.50 -0.37
N ALA A 77 -16.20 15.62 -0.96
CA ALA A 77 -17.60 15.88 -1.21
C ALA A 77 -18.25 16.03 0.17
N SER A 78 -18.32 17.28 0.65
CA SER A 78 -18.99 17.70 1.89
C SER A 78 -20.52 17.53 1.83
N GLY A 79 -21.01 16.62 0.98
CA GLY A 79 -22.38 16.16 1.01
C GLY A 79 -22.43 14.93 1.89
N ASP A 80 -23.00 15.06 3.08
CA ASP A 80 -23.42 13.92 3.92
C ASP A 80 -24.20 12.91 3.07
N PRO A 81 -23.60 11.77 2.65
CA PRO A 81 -24.29 10.77 1.83
C PRO A 81 -25.33 9.99 2.64
N TYR A 82 -25.27 10.14 3.96
CA TYR A 82 -26.10 9.45 4.94
C TYR A 82 -26.85 10.49 5.75
N GLY A 83 -27.69 11.26 5.03
CA GLY A 83 -28.63 12.18 5.63
C GLY A 83 -29.27 11.58 6.89
N ARG A 84 -29.40 12.44 7.89
CA ARG A 84 -29.83 12.25 9.29
C ARG A 84 -31.02 11.31 9.59
N ASP A 85 -31.69 10.77 8.59
CA ASP A 85 -32.92 9.99 8.69
C ASP A 85 -32.79 8.62 8.00
N SER A 86 -32.06 7.65 8.56
CA SER A 86 -32.42 6.21 8.43
C SER A 86 -31.48 5.27 9.22
N PHE A 87 -31.63 5.20 10.54
CA PHE A 87 -31.52 3.92 11.27
C PHE A 87 -32.13 4.09 12.67
N GLU A 88 -33.45 4.00 12.77
CA GLU A 88 -34.00 3.58 14.07
C GLU A 88 -33.62 2.13 14.28
N TYR A 89 -32.57 1.89 15.07
CA TYR A 89 -32.20 0.57 15.54
C TYR A 89 -33.32 0.08 16.47
N THR A 90 -34.26 -0.69 15.92
CA THR A 90 -35.33 -1.38 16.65
C THR A 90 -34.83 -2.63 17.39
N GLY A 91 -33.52 -2.74 17.61
CA GLY A 91 -32.92 -3.84 18.36
C GLY A 91 -33.08 -3.64 19.86
N ILE A 92 -34.06 -4.31 20.44
CA ILE A 92 -34.12 -4.54 21.88
C ILE A 92 -32.97 -5.48 22.24
N PHE A 93 -31.95 -4.97 22.93
CA PHE A 93 -30.90 -5.83 23.48
C PHE A 93 -31.51 -6.73 24.57
N PRO A 94 -31.47 -8.06 24.43
CA PRO A 94 -31.91 -8.93 25.51
C PRO A 94 -30.99 -8.75 26.71
N ALA A 95 -31.57 -8.44 27.87
CA ALA A 95 -30.84 -8.30 29.11
C ALA A 95 -30.04 -9.59 29.41
N PRO A 96 -28.78 -9.46 29.87
CA PRO A 96 -28.00 -10.62 30.26
C PRO A 96 -28.74 -11.35 31.39
N LYS A 97 -28.90 -12.66 31.24
CA LYS A 97 -29.46 -13.52 32.29
C LYS A 97 -28.43 -13.67 33.42
N PRO A 98 -28.89 -13.74 34.69
CA PRO A 98 -28.03 -13.83 35.86
C PRO A 98 -27.20 -15.12 35.90
#